data_AF-A0A562RPE3-F1
#
_entry.id   AF-A0A562RPE3-F1
#
_cell.length_a   1.000
_cell.length_b   1.000
_cell.length_c   1.000
_cell.angle_alpha   90.00
_cell.angle_beta   90.00
_cell.angle_gamma   90.00
#
_symmetry.space_group_name_H-M   'P 1'
#
loop_
_entity.id
_entity.type
_entity.pdbx_description
1 polymer ?
#
loop_
_entity_poly.entity_id
_entity_poly.type
_entity_poly.pdbx_seq_one_letter_code
_entity_poly.pdbx_strand_id
1 'polypeptide(L)'
;MLLAPVCSLPAIAVAQENPSIDKFYQSLKDTVYDDFQKFLEMAAQERQRKIREKLPPSTDKQVAEGTSGIKFLLYNKAILFVICAESADRSVLPEKGIAVVNQCVSSKTVEMMKYLKLNDHAATFGNKKLVSCAIKARDFQREARFPPFDFLRDPNGPEIIDFAAAIDCITTGP
;
A
#
# COMPACT_ATOMS: atom_id res chain seq x y z
N MET A 1 35.72 -27.09 38.05
CA MET A 1 35.14 -25.77 37.76
C MET A 1 34.54 -25.84 36.36
N LEU A 2 33.21 -25.84 36.27
CA LEU A 2 32.43 -25.89 35.03
C LEU A 2 31.90 -24.48 34.75
N LEU A 3 32.22 -23.90 33.60
CA LEU A 3 31.62 -22.67 33.09
C LEU A 3 30.64 -23.07 31.98
N ALA A 4 29.35 -22.81 32.20
CA ALA A 4 28.30 -22.93 31.19
C ALA A 4 28.25 -21.67 30.32
N PRO A 5 27.88 -21.77 29.02
CA PRO A 5 27.70 -20.61 28.16
C PRO A 5 26.32 -19.96 28.41
N VAL A 6 26.33 -18.64 28.55
CA VAL A 6 25.13 -17.81 28.64
C VAL A 6 24.50 -17.71 27.26
N CYS A 7 23.33 -18.32 27.07
CA CYS A 7 22.47 -18.08 25.90
C CYS A 7 21.88 -16.68 25.97
N SER A 8 22.38 -15.76 25.17
CA SER A 8 21.72 -14.48 24.88
C SER A 8 20.59 -14.71 23.88
N LEU A 9 19.34 -14.59 24.34
CA LEU A 9 18.15 -14.53 23.48
C LEU A 9 18.13 -13.17 22.72
N PRO A 10 17.62 -13.13 21.48
CA PRO A 10 17.50 -11.87 20.75
C PRO A 10 16.43 -11.00 21.39
N ALA A 11 16.76 -9.73 21.60
CA ALA A 11 15.81 -8.70 21.98
C ALA A 11 14.74 -8.61 20.89
N ILE A 12 13.52 -9.03 21.23
CA ILE A 12 12.33 -8.70 20.45
C ILE A 12 12.22 -7.18 20.52
N ALA A 13 12.56 -6.51 19.42
CA ALA A 13 12.29 -5.10 19.26
C ALA A 13 10.77 -4.93 19.29
N VAL A 14 10.23 -4.59 20.46
CA VAL A 14 8.85 -4.16 20.61
C VAL A 14 8.71 -2.92 19.75
N ALA A 15 7.98 -3.03 18.65
CA ALA A 15 7.60 -1.88 17.84
C ALA A 15 7.03 -0.83 18.79
N GLN A 16 7.68 0.35 18.87
CA GLN A 16 7.19 1.43 19.72
C GLN A 16 5.81 1.83 19.21
N GLU A 17 4.76 1.37 19.91
CA GLU A 17 3.40 1.82 19.70
C GLU A 17 3.39 3.35 19.83
N ASN A 18 2.96 4.03 18.78
CA ASN A 18 2.81 5.47 18.78
C ASN A 18 1.30 5.77 18.70
N PRO A 19 0.63 5.99 19.85
CA PRO A 19 -0.83 6.11 19.88
C PRO A 19 -1.38 7.27 19.05
N SER A 20 -0.57 8.27 18.68
CA SER A 20 -1.07 9.33 17.77
C SER A 20 -1.02 8.90 16.31
N ILE A 21 -0.10 8.02 15.92
CA ILE A 21 -0.05 7.46 14.56
C ILE A 21 -1.17 6.44 14.37
N ASP A 22 -1.47 5.63 15.38
CA ASP A 22 -2.57 4.67 15.28
C ASP A 22 -3.92 5.39 15.19
N LYS A 23 -4.11 6.46 15.98
CA LYS A 23 -5.26 7.37 15.84
C LYS A 23 -5.30 8.06 14.48
N PHE A 24 -4.16 8.51 13.97
CA PHE A 24 -4.07 9.10 12.64
C PHE A 24 -4.50 8.10 11.57
N TYR A 25 -4.00 6.86 11.62
CA TYR A 25 -4.42 5.80 10.71
C TYR A 25 -5.95 5.59 10.76
N GLN A 26 -6.54 5.48 11.96
CA GLN A 26 -7.99 5.36 12.09
C GLN A 26 -8.75 6.58 11.55
N SER A 27 -8.19 7.78 11.68
CA SER A 27 -8.81 9.01 11.13
C SER A 27 -8.87 9.03 9.60
N LEU A 28 -8.02 8.25 8.91
CA LEU A 28 -8.05 8.13 7.45
C LEU A 28 -9.25 7.30 6.95
N LYS A 29 -9.91 6.53 7.82
CA LYS A 29 -10.93 5.54 7.45
C LYS A 29 -12.05 6.14 6.59
N ASP A 30 -12.62 7.27 7.02
CA ASP A 30 -13.77 7.87 6.33
C ASP A 30 -13.37 8.43 4.97
N THR A 31 -12.22 9.11 4.91
CA THR A 31 -11.68 9.61 3.62
C THR A 31 -11.38 8.47 2.64
N VAL A 32 -10.81 7.38 3.13
CA VAL A 32 -10.50 6.21 2.31
C VAL A 32 -11.78 5.47 1.88
N TYR A 33 -12.81 5.45 2.73
CA TYR A 33 -14.12 4.91 2.39
C TYR A 33 -14.81 5.75 1.30
N ASP A 34 -14.78 7.07 1.41
CA ASP A 34 -15.33 7.98 0.40
C ASP A 34 -14.64 7.80 -0.96
N ASP A 35 -13.31 7.69 -0.97
CA ASP A 35 -12.55 7.37 -2.17
C ASP A 35 -12.97 6.01 -2.75
N PHE A 36 -13.15 4.98 -1.91
CA PHE A 36 -13.63 3.67 -2.34
C PHE A 36 -15.02 3.74 -2.99
N GLN A 37 -15.98 4.45 -2.38
CA GLN A 37 -17.32 4.62 -2.94
C GLN A 37 -17.28 5.34 -4.30
N LYS A 38 -16.47 6.40 -4.44
CA LYS A 38 -16.28 7.08 -5.73
C LYS A 38 -15.78 6.13 -6.81
N PHE A 39 -14.84 5.23 -6.48
CA PHE A 39 -14.38 4.22 -7.43
C PHE A 39 -15.50 3.24 -7.83
N LEU A 40 -16.34 2.80 -6.88
CA LEU A 40 -17.48 1.94 -7.18
C LEU A 40 -18.50 2.65 -8.07
N GLU A 41 -18.78 3.93 -7.81
CA GLU A 41 -19.66 4.76 -8.63
C GLU A 41 -19.12 4.92 -10.05
N MET A 42 -17.84 5.25 -10.22
CA MET A 42 -17.20 5.33 -11.54
C MET A 42 -17.27 3.99 -12.29
N ALA A 43 -17.04 2.86 -11.58
CA ALA A 43 -17.18 1.53 -12.18
C ALA A 43 -18.62 1.20 -12.57
N ALA A 44 -19.62 1.70 -11.84
CA ALA A 44 -21.03 1.57 -12.20
C ALA A 44 -21.38 2.42 -13.43
N GLN A 45 -20.89 3.66 -13.49
CA GLN A 45 -21.07 4.55 -14.64
C GLN A 45 -20.43 3.97 -15.92
N GLU A 46 -19.22 3.42 -15.81
CA GLU A 46 -18.54 2.78 -16.93
C GLU A 46 -19.30 1.54 -17.44
N ARG A 47 -19.89 0.75 -16.53
CA ARG A 47 -20.78 -0.35 -16.91
C ARG A 47 -21.99 0.14 -17.71
N GLN A 48 -22.64 1.21 -17.26
CA GLN A 48 -23.77 1.82 -17.98
C GLN A 48 -23.35 2.39 -19.34
N ARG A 49 -22.15 2.98 -19.44
CA ARG A 49 -21.59 3.45 -20.71
C ARG A 49 -21.40 2.30 -21.70
N LYS A 50 -20.77 1.19 -21.28
CA LYS A 50 -20.57 0.00 -22.12
C LYS A 50 -21.90 -0.58 -22.64
N ILE A 51 -22.93 -0.65 -21.79
CA ILE A 51 -24.27 -1.09 -22.18
C ILE A 51 -24.84 -0.17 -23.28
N ARG A 52 -24.78 1.14 -23.08
CA ARG A 52 -25.25 2.15 -24.04
C ARG A 52 -24.55 2.06 -25.39
N GLU A 53 -23.23 1.81 -25.36
CA GLU A 53 -22.39 1.70 -26.56
C GLU A 53 -22.38 0.29 -27.18
N LYS A 54 -23.16 -0.66 -26.64
CA LYS A 54 -23.18 -2.06 -27.07
C LYS A 54 -21.80 -2.74 -27.02
N LEU A 55 -20.94 -2.30 -26.10
CA LEU A 55 -19.66 -2.94 -25.83
C LEU A 55 -19.87 -4.17 -24.94
N PRO A 56 -19.02 -5.21 -25.07
CA PRO A 56 -19.06 -6.37 -24.18
C PRO A 56 -18.97 -5.93 -22.72
N PRO A 57 -19.86 -6.44 -21.83
CA PRO A 57 -19.76 -6.15 -20.40
C PRO A 57 -18.48 -6.75 -19.84
N SER A 58 -17.95 -6.12 -18.79
CA SER A 58 -16.84 -6.70 -18.04
C SER A 58 -17.28 -8.03 -17.41
N THR A 59 -16.43 -9.05 -17.47
CA THR A 59 -16.70 -10.33 -16.79
C THR A 59 -16.61 -10.19 -15.27
N ASP A 60 -17.22 -11.09 -14.51
CA ASP A 60 -17.12 -11.10 -13.05
C ASP A 60 -15.67 -11.15 -12.56
N LYS A 61 -14.81 -11.88 -13.31
CA LYS A 61 -13.37 -11.93 -13.05
C LYS A 61 -12.72 -10.54 -13.20
N GLN A 62 -13.01 -9.82 -14.29
CA GLN A 62 -12.48 -8.48 -14.50
C GLN A 62 -12.98 -7.48 -13.44
N VAL A 63 -14.24 -7.62 -13.00
CA VAL A 63 -14.79 -6.79 -11.93
C VAL A 63 -14.10 -7.08 -10.59
N ALA A 64 -13.88 -8.35 -10.28
CA ALA A 64 -13.17 -8.78 -9.06
C ALA A 64 -11.71 -8.31 -9.06
N GLU A 65 -10.98 -8.48 -10.17
CA GLU A 65 -9.60 -8.01 -10.34
C GLU A 65 -9.51 -6.48 -10.22
N GLY A 66 -10.43 -5.75 -10.85
CA GLY A 66 -10.48 -4.28 -10.74
C GLY A 66 -10.75 -3.81 -9.31
N THR A 67 -11.67 -4.48 -8.61
CA THR A 67 -12.00 -4.17 -7.22
C THR A 67 -10.83 -4.47 -6.29
N SER A 68 -10.15 -5.60 -6.49
CA SER A 68 -8.94 -5.98 -5.75
C SER A 68 -7.82 -4.96 -5.95
N GLY A 69 -7.60 -4.51 -7.20
CA GLY A 69 -6.65 -3.45 -7.52
C GLY A 69 -6.97 -2.13 -6.82
N ILE A 70 -8.23 -1.70 -6.80
CA ILE A 70 -8.64 -0.49 -6.06
C ILE A 70 -8.37 -0.63 -4.57
N LYS A 71 -8.68 -1.79 -3.97
CA LYS A 71 -8.41 -2.04 -2.55
C LYS A 71 -6.92 -1.97 -2.23
N PHE A 72 -6.10 -2.58 -3.06
CA PHE A 72 -4.63 -2.51 -2.97
C PHE A 72 -4.13 -1.06 -3.01
N LEU A 73 -4.61 -0.26 -3.98
CA LEU A 73 -4.23 1.14 -4.13
C LEU A 73 -4.60 1.98 -2.92
N LEU A 74 -5.83 1.85 -2.44
CA LEU A 74 -6.35 2.63 -1.32
C LEU A 74 -5.66 2.26 -0.01
N TYR A 75 -5.38 0.98 0.20
CA TYR A 75 -4.65 0.53 1.38
C TYR A 75 -3.22 1.09 1.38
N ASN A 76 -2.48 0.94 0.30
CA ASN A 76 -1.13 1.49 0.19
C ASN A 76 -1.13 3.01 0.32
N LYS A 77 -2.08 3.72 -0.32
CA LYS A 77 -2.24 5.17 -0.17
C LYS A 77 -2.38 5.56 1.31
N ALA A 78 -3.25 4.90 2.08
CA ALA A 78 -3.42 5.18 3.49
C ALA A 78 -2.12 4.97 4.29
N ILE A 79 -1.38 3.91 3.96
CA ILE A 79 -0.10 3.60 4.61
C ILE A 79 1.00 4.61 4.24
N LEU A 80 1.02 5.15 3.01
CA LEU A 80 1.96 6.21 2.65
C LEU A 80 1.79 7.44 3.53
N PHE A 81 0.55 7.83 3.85
CA PHE A 81 0.30 8.92 4.80
C PHE A 81 0.84 8.58 6.19
N VAL A 82 0.66 7.35 6.67
CA VAL A 82 1.18 6.89 7.96
C VAL A 82 2.70 6.93 7.99
N ILE A 83 3.38 6.37 6.97
CA ILE A 83 4.85 6.38 6.85
C ILE A 83 5.37 7.81 6.88
N CYS A 84 4.76 8.69 6.09
CA CYS A 84 5.17 10.09 6.02
C CYS A 84 4.92 10.83 7.34
N ALA A 85 3.79 10.59 8.02
CA ALA A 85 3.50 11.17 9.32
C ALA A 85 4.47 10.67 10.42
N GLU A 86 4.90 9.40 10.37
CA GLU A 86 5.94 8.88 11.27
C GLU A 86 7.29 9.53 11.03
N SER A 87 7.66 9.77 9.76
CA SER A 87 8.95 10.36 9.38
C SER A 87 9.06 11.86 9.67
N ALA A 88 7.95 12.57 9.79
CA ALA A 88 7.93 14.03 9.88
C ALA A 88 8.41 14.60 11.23
N ASP A 89 8.67 13.74 12.24
CA ASP A 89 9.11 14.04 13.60
C ASP A 89 8.26 15.10 14.35
N ARG A 90 7.81 14.79 15.56
CA ARG A 90 6.86 15.64 16.32
C ARG A 90 7.44 17.01 16.74
N SER A 91 8.70 17.28 16.41
CA SER A 91 9.49 18.44 16.81
C SER A 91 9.42 19.62 15.83
N VAL A 92 8.85 19.44 14.64
CA VAL A 92 8.80 20.48 13.60
C VAL A 92 7.45 21.20 13.64
N LEU A 93 7.49 22.53 13.81
CA LEU A 93 6.34 23.47 13.85
C LEU A 93 5.17 23.05 12.93
N PRO A 94 3.89 23.18 13.36
CA PRO A 94 2.74 22.53 12.73
C PRO A 94 2.58 22.81 11.22
N GLU A 95 2.90 24.01 10.75
CA GLU A 95 2.85 24.34 9.31
C GLU A 95 3.96 23.68 8.50
N LYS A 96 5.17 23.60 9.05
CA LYS A 96 6.32 22.93 8.40
C LYS A 96 6.15 21.41 8.40
N GLY A 97 5.53 20.85 9.45
CA GLY A 97 5.18 19.43 9.51
C GLY A 97 4.23 19.00 8.38
N ILE A 98 3.19 19.80 8.10
CA ILE A 98 2.24 19.51 7.01
C ILE A 98 2.93 19.53 5.64
N ALA A 99 3.79 20.52 5.39
CA ALA A 99 4.53 20.61 4.13
C ALA A 99 5.46 19.39 3.92
N VAL A 100 6.16 18.95 4.97
CA VAL A 100 7.04 17.76 4.93
C VAL A 100 6.23 16.49 4.66
N VAL A 101 5.10 16.31 5.34
CA VAL A 101 4.21 15.15 5.10
C VAL A 101 3.71 15.16 3.66
N ASN A 102 3.23 16.30 3.16
CA ASN A 102 2.73 16.41 1.79
C ASN A 102 3.81 16.13 0.74
N GLN A 103 5.03 16.62 0.95
CA GLN A 103 6.17 16.33 0.06
C GLN A 103 6.53 14.84 0.07
N CYS A 104 6.57 14.22 1.26
CA CYS A 104 6.81 12.79 1.40
C CYS A 104 5.73 11.97 0.68
N VAL A 105 4.45 12.28 0.92
CA VAL A 105 3.32 11.57 0.28
C VAL A 105 3.36 11.73 -1.23
N SER A 106 3.67 12.94 -1.73
CA SER A 106 3.82 13.19 -3.17
C SER A 106 4.93 12.32 -3.77
N SER A 107 6.12 12.30 -3.15
CA SER A 107 7.24 11.46 -3.60
C SER A 107 6.87 9.97 -3.63
N LYS A 108 6.29 9.47 -2.54
CA LYS A 108 5.86 8.06 -2.45
C LYS A 108 4.74 7.71 -3.42
N THR A 109 3.85 8.65 -3.72
CA THR A 109 2.81 8.48 -4.74
C THR A 109 3.43 8.36 -6.14
N VAL A 110 4.49 9.11 -6.44
CA VAL A 110 5.22 8.97 -7.71
C VAL A 110 5.85 7.58 -7.83
N GLU A 111 6.45 7.06 -6.75
CA GLU A 111 6.98 5.69 -6.71
C GLU A 111 5.87 4.65 -6.94
N MET A 112 4.73 4.78 -6.23
CA MET A 112 3.56 3.91 -6.44
C MET A 112 3.09 3.94 -7.90
N MET A 113 2.91 5.12 -8.48
CA MET A 113 2.47 5.25 -9.87
C MET A 113 3.49 4.67 -10.86
N LYS A 114 4.79 4.81 -10.58
CA LYS A 114 5.85 4.18 -11.39
C LYS A 114 5.79 2.66 -11.29
N TYR A 115 5.60 2.10 -10.10
CA TYR A 115 5.42 0.66 -9.90
C TYR A 115 4.21 0.12 -10.68
N LEU A 116 3.06 0.80 -10.59
CA LEU A 116 1.85 0.39 -11.32
C LEU A 116 2.07 0.39 -12.83
N LYS A 117 2.80 1.36 -13.38
CA LYS A 117 3.17 1.39 -14.80
C LYS A 117 4.10 0.25 -15.19
N LEU A 118 4.98 -0.23 -14.29
CA LEU A 118 5.82 -1.39 -14.58
C LEU A 118 4.99 -2.67 -14.71
N ASN A 119 3.84 -2.77 -14.05
CA ASN A 119 2.91 -3.88 -14.23
C ASN A 119 2.27 -3.89 -15.62
N ASP A 120 2.09 -2.73 -16.26
CA ASP A 120 1.63 -2.67 -17.67
C ASP A 120 2.69 -3.24 -18.64
N HIS A 121 3.95 -3.33 -18.19
CA HIS A 121 5.07 -3.92 -18.92
C HIS A 121 5.40 -5.34 -18.45
N ALA A 122 4.44 -6.05 -17.85
CA ALA A 122 4.64 -7.41 -17.34
C ALA A 122 5.12 -8.41 -18.41
N ALA A 123 4.74 -8.23 -19.68
CA ALA A 123 5.25 -9.02 -20.79
C ALA A 123 6.77 -8.85 -21.01
N THR A 124 7.32 -7.67 -20.68
CA THR A 124 8.74 -7.35 -20.84
C THR A 124 9.58 -7.88 -19.68
N PHE A 125 9.11 -7.71 -18.44
CA PHE A 125 9.86 -8.11 -17.24
C PHE A 125 9.61 -9.56 -16.81
N GLY A 126 8.51 -10.15 -17.28
CA GLY A 126 8.00 -11.46 -16.89
C GLY A 126 7.22 -11.40 -15.57
N ASN A 127 5.99 -11.95 -15.58
CA ASN A 127 5.10 -11.99 -14.40
C ASN A 127 5.78 -12.55 -13.14
N LYS A 128 6.63 -13.58 -13.29
CA LYS A 128 7.35 -14.17 -12.15
C LYS A 128 8.29 -13.18 -11.46
N LYS A 129 8.96 -12.31 -12.23
CA LYS A 129 9.87 -11.30 -11.67
C LYS A 129 9.10 -10.25 -10.88
N LEU A 130 8.00 -9.74 -11.47
CA LEU A 130 7.14 -8.76 -10.80
C LEU A 130 6.61 -9.27 -9.46
N VAL A 131 6.07 -10.49 -9.44
CA VAL A 131 5.56 -11.12 -8.21
C VAL A 131 6.68 -11.33 -7.18
N SER A 132 7.84 -11.83 -7.60
CA SER A 132 8.98 -12.04 -6.69
C SER A 132 9.47 -10.72 -6.07
N CYS A 133 9.55 -9.66 -6.87
CA CYS A 133 9.94 -8.33 -6.39
C CYS A 133 8.90 -7.71 -5.46
N ALA A 134 7.60 -7.88 -5.75
CA ALA A 134 6.53 -7.43 -4.86
C ALA A 134 6.63 -8.12 -3.48
N ILE A 135 6.85 -9.44 -3.45
CA ILE A 135 7.02 -10.19 -2.20
C ILE A 135 8.25 -9.71 -1.42
N LYS A 136 9.39 -9.48 -2.11
CA LYS A 136 10.62 -8.97 -1.46
C LYS A 136 10.46 -7.57 -0.88
N ALA A 137 9.66 -6.73 -1.53
CA ALA A 137 9.40 -5.36 -1.14
C ALA A 137 8.24 -5.21 -0.15
N ARG A 138 7.62 -6.33 0.27
CA ARG A 138 6.46 -6.33 1.16
C ARG A 138 6.86 -5.96 2.59
N ASP A 139 6.15 -5.01 3.19
CA ASP A 139 6.37 -4.57 4.57
C ASP A 139 5.44 -5.31 5.53
N PHE A 140 5.84 -6.53 5.90
CA PHE A 140 5.09 -7.38 6.82
C PHE A 140 4.92 -6.77 8.22
N GLN A 141 5.87 -5.92 8.67
CA GLN A 141 5.78 -5.30 9.99
C GLN A 141 4.65 -4.27 10.03
N ARG A 142 4.54 -3.43 9.00
CA ARG A 142 3.44 -2.46 8.90
C ARG A 142 2.09 -3.12 8.66
N GLU A 143 2.04 -4.24 7.94
CA GLU A 143 0.79 -4.97 7.73
C GLU A 143 0.23 -5.50 9.04
N ALA A 144 1.09 -6.00 9.91
CA ALA A 144 0.70 -6.47 11.24
C ALA A 144 0.20 -5.31 12.13
N ARG A 145 0.86 -4.13 12.04
CA ARG A 145 0.51 -2.96 12.87
C ARG A 145 -0.73 -2.22 12.37
N PHE A 146 -0.90 -2.11 11.06
CA PHE A 146 -1.95 -1.33 10.41
C PHE A 146 -2.77 -2.23 9.47
N PRO A 147 -3.62 -3.13 10.02
CA PRO A 147 -4.41 -4.03 9.19
C PRO A 147 -5.39 -3.24 8.32
N PRO A 148 -5.69 -3.70 7.09
CA PRO A 148 -6.62 -3.01 6.21
C PRO A 148 -7.99 -2.82 6.85
N PHE A 149 -8.62 -1.68 6.60
CA PHE A 149 -10.01 -1.44 6.96
C PHE A 149 -10.92 -2.54 6.38
N ASP A 150 -12.03 -2.83 7.04
CA ASP A 150 -12.90 -3.97 6.68
C ASP A 150 -13.31 -3.97 5.20
N PHE A 151 -13.62 -2.79 4.64
CA PHE A 151 -14.03 -2.63 3.23
C PHE A 151 -12.87 -2.79 2.23
N LEU A 152 -11.61 -2.72 2.70
CA LEU A 152 -10.41 -2.96 1.89
C LEU A 152 -9.89 -4.38 1.99
N ARG A 153 -10.42 -5.23 2.89
CA ARG A 153 -9.98 -6.62 3.01
C ARG A 153 -10.18 -7.36 1.68
N ASP A 154 -9.16 -8.12 1.29
CA ASP A 154 -9.13 -8.94 0.08
C ASP A 154 -8.54 -10.32 0.44
N PRO A 155 -9.14 -11.44 -0.01
CA PRO A 155 -8.59 -12.78 0.21
C PRO A 155 -7.20 -12.99 -0.36
N ASN A 156 -6.85 -12.26 -1.42
CA ASN A 156 -5.52 -12.27 -2.03
C ASN A 156 -4.61 -11.19 -1.43
N GLY A 157 -5.09 -10.51 -0.39
CA GLY A 157 -4.43 -9.46 0.37
C GLY A 157 -4.51 -8.09 -0.31
N PRO A 158 -4.81 -7.01 0.42
CA PRO A 158 -4.11 -5.78 0.16
C PRO A 158 -2.76 -5.89 0.90
N GLU A 159 -1.67 -5.91 0.14
CA GLU A 159 -0.29 -5.97 0.66
C GLU A 159 0.28 -4.56 0.79
N ILE A 160 1.12 -4.30 1.79
CA ILE A 160 1.89 -3.05 1.88
C ILE A 160 3.19 -3.24 1.13
N ILE A 161 3.44 -2.41 0.13
CA ILE A 161 4.63 -2.50 -0.72
C ILE A 161 5.52 -1.26 -0.53
N ASP A 162 6.81 -1.49 -0.28
CA ASP A 162 7.83 -0.48 -0.52
C ASP A 162 8.05 -0.35 -2.03
N PHE A 163 7.36 0.61 -2.64
CA PHE A 163 7.40 0.80 -4.09
C PHE A 163 8.81 1.12 -4.61
N ALA A 164 9.66 1.81 -3.83
CA ALA A 164 11.04 2.08 -4.23
C ALA A 164 11.85 0.79 -4.32
N ALA A 165 11.77 -0.06 -3.30
CA ALA A 165 12.44 -1.37 -3.28
C ALA A 165 11.90 -2.29 -4.38
N ALA A 166 10.59 -2.27 -4.63
CA ALA A 166 9.98 -3.04 -5.71
C ALA A 166 10.47 -2.59 -7.09
N ILE A 167 10.50 -1.28 -7.35
CA ILE A 167 11.02 -0.71 -8.59
C ILE A 167 12.48 -1.08 -8.80
N ASP A 168 13.31 -0.95 -7.76
CA ASP A 168 14.73 -1.29 -7.83
C ASP A 168 14.89 -2.76 -8.24
N CYS A 169 14.30 -3.70 -7.49
CA CYS A 169 14.33 -5.13 -7.81
C CYS A 169 13.88 -5.44 -9.26
N ILE A 170 12.84 -4.77 -9.75
CA ILE A 170 12.34 -4.98 -11.12
C ILE A 170 13.35 -4.49 -12.16
N THR A 171 14.02 -3.35 -11.90
CA THR A 171 14.85 -2.66 -12.89
C THR A 171 16.33 -3.04 -12.85
N THR A 172 16.88 -3.43 -11.70
CA THR A 172 18.31 -3.74 -11.54
C THR A 172 18.62 -5.24 -11.55
N GLY A 173 17.61 -6.11 -11.40
CA GLY A 173 17.79 -7.57 -11.41
C GLY A 173 17.91 -8.15 -9.99
N PRO A 174 17.79 -9.48 -9.82
CA PRO A 174 18.03 -10.13 -8.53
C PRO A 174 19.48 -10.00 -8.07
#